data_AF-A0A920VAE1-F1
#
_entry.id   AF-A0A920VAE1-F1
#
_cell.length_a   1.000
_cell.length_b   1.000
_cell.length_c   1.000
_cell.angle_alpha   90.00
_cell.angle_beta   90.00
_cell.angle_gamma   90.00
#
_symmetry.space_group_name_H-M   'P 1'
#
loop_
_entity.id
_entity.type
_entity.pdbx_description
1 polymer ?
#
loop_
_entity_poly.entity_id
_entity_poly.type
_entity_poly.pdbx_seq_one_letter_code
_entity_poly.pdbx_strand_id
1 'polypeptide(L)'
;MFIGWPTIGPLVFDDFFANSIIQPSSNDIFGYQFTDSYHFLTHSLSGPVVYIAIFGILVSYLLYVIKKDIPEKLSQTFNPFYKVLINKYYFDHLYENIFARLFNNLSNSLWNNGDIKIIDNFIVNGTAHRVGRFSSRVRELQSGYIYHYALMMVFGLALFLAWVVFKSLGLVI
;
A
#
# COMPACT_ATOMS: atom_id res chain seq x y z
N MET A 1 -6.89 -37.05 -9.32
CA MET A 1 -5.89 -38.14 -9.31
C MET A 1 -5.87 -38.92 -10.64
N PHE A 2 -7.03 -39.27 -11.21
CA PHE A 2 -7.13 -40.05 -12.47
C PHE A 2 -6.44 -39.45 -13.70
N ILE A 3 -6.43 -38.11 -13.86
CA ILE A 3 -5.77 -37.45 -14.99
C ILE A 3 -4.27 -37.25 -14.70
N GLY A 4 -3.92 -36.83 -13.48
CA GLY A 4 -2.53 -36.51 -13.13
C GLY A 4 -1.57 -37.70 -13.14
N TRP A 5 -2.04 -38.89 -12.74
CA TRP A 5 -1.21 -40.10 -12.65
C TRP A 5 -0.62 -40.55 -14.01
N PRO A 6 -1.40 -40.64 -15.11
CA PRO A 6 -0.85 -40.96 -16.42
C PRO A 6 -0.14 -39.78 -17.09
N THR A 7 -0.44 -38.53 -16.73
CA THR A 7 0.14 -37.35 -17.41
C THR A 7 1.47 -36.89 -16.83
N ILE A 8 1.87 -37.34 -15.64
CA ILE A 8 3.06 -36.82 -14.95
C ILE A 8 4.37 -37.16 -15.66
N GLY A 9 4.49 -38.37 -16.21
CA GLY A 9 5.61 -38.77 -17.07
C GLY A 9 5.76 -37.84 -18.28
N PRO A 10 4.76 -37.80 -19.18
CA PRO A 10 4.88 -37.03 -20.42
C PRO A 10 4.92 -35.52 -20.22
N LEU A 11 4.34 -34.99 -19.15
CA LEU A 11 4.32 -33.55 -18.90
C LEU A 11 5.61 -33.05 -18.22
N VAL A 12 6.19 -33.85 -17.31
CA VAL A 12 7.31 -33.41 -16.46
C VAL A 12 8.64 -33.97 -16.91
N PHE A 13 8.69 -35.20 -17.44
CA PHE A 13 9.94 -35.90 -17.72
C PHE A 13 10.21 -36.14 -19.21
N ASP A 14 9.21 -35.96 -20.07
CA ASP A 14 9.38 -36.00 -21.54
C ASP A 14 9.44 -34.57 -22.14
N ASP A 15 9.41 -34.47 -23.47
CA ASP A 15 9.68 -33.25 -24.23
C ASP A 15 8.57 -32.18 -24.21
N PHE A 16 7.52 -32.34 -23.39
CA PHE A 16 6.37 -31.42 -23.39
C PHE A 16 6.79 -29.95 -23.19
N PHE A 17 7.81 -29.70 -22.38
CA PHE A 17 8.34 -28.36 -22.10
C PHE A 17 9.73 -28.09 -22.68
N ALA A 18 10.32 -28.99 -23.47
CA ALA A 18 11.74 -29.02 -23.83
C ALA A 18 12.30 -27.68 -24.37
N ASN A 19 11.51 -26.92 -25.13
CA ASN A 19 11.94 -25.65 -25.74
C ASN A 19 11.47 -24.40 -24.97
N SER A 20 10.71 -24.57 -23.89
CA SER A 20 10.08 -23.47 -23.14
C SER A 20 10.77 -23.15 -21.82
N ILE A 21 11.37 -24.16 -21.18
CA ILE A 21 12.09 -24.03 -19.91
C ILE A 21 13.33 -24.94 -19.91
N ILE A 22 14.38 -24.51 -19.22
CA ILE A 22 15.56 -25.35 -18.98
C ILE A 22 15.22 -26.25 -17.79
N GLN A 23 15.09 -27.55 -18.04
CA GLN A 23 14.78 -28.53 -17.00
C GLN A 23 15.96 -29.49 -16.77
N PRO A 24 16.47 -29.61 -15.52
CA PRO A 24 17.45 -30.63 -15.17
C PRO A 24 16.88 -32.04 -15.27
N SER A 25 17.74 -33.05 -15.40
CA SER A 25 17.29 -34.44 -15.53
C SER A 25 16.61 -34.93 -14.24
N SER A 26 15.74 -35.95 -14.35
CA SER A 26 15.05 -36.54 -13.19
C SER A 26 16.02 -36.99 -12.10
N ASN A 27 17.17 -37.52 -12.50
CA ASN A 27 18.22 -37.94 -11.58
C ASN A 27 18.92 -36.77 -10.89
N ASP A 28 19.08 -35.62 -11.56
CA ASP A 28 19.71 -34.43 -10.95
C ASP A 28 18.79 -33.76 -9.93
N ILE A 29 17.46 -33.81 -10.15
CA ILE A 29 16.48 -33.18 -9.27
C ILE A 29 16.14 -34.10 -8.08
N PHE A 30 15.94 -35.39 -8.35
CA PHE A 30 15.37 -36.33 -7.38
C PHE A 30 16.35 -37.43 -6.93
N GLY A 31 17.56 -37.51 -7.52
CA GLY A 31 18.47 -38.63 -7.27
C GLY A 31 17.91 -39.98 -7.76
N TYR A 32 16.87 -39.94 -8.59
CA TYR A 32 16.11 -41.11 -9.04
C TYR A 32 15.71 -40.94 -10.49
N GLN A 33 16.02 -41.95 -11.32
CA GLN A 33 15.61 -41.97 -12.70
C GLN A 33 14.12 -42.35 -12.78
N PHE A 34 13.31 -41.40 -13.24
CA PHE A 34 11.90 -41.66 -13.50
C PHE A 34 11.74 -42.75 -14.58
N THR A 35 10.91 -43.75 -14.28
CA THR A 35 10.59 -44.86 -15.18
C THR A 35 9.08 -44.94 -15.33
N ASP A 36 8.39 -45.23 -14.24
CA ASP A 36 6.93 -45.24 -14.16
C ASP A 36 6.44 -44.45 -12.95
N SER A 37 5.23 -43.89 -13.06
CA SER A 37 4.54 -43.19 -11.96
C SER A 37 4.44 -44.05 -10.69
N TYR A 38 4.26 -45.37 -10.83
CA TYR A 38 4.19 -46.29 -9.69
C TYR A 38 5.53 -46.41 -8.96
N HIS A 39 6.61 -46.64 -9.70
CA HIS A 39 7.95 -46.78 -9.12
C HIS A 39 8.42 -45.46 -8.50
N PHE A 40 8.13 -44.34 -9.15
CA PHE A 40 8.37 -43.01 -8.60
C PHE A 40 7.64 -42.78 -7.26
N LEU A 41 6.37 -43.21 -7.15
CA LEU A 41 5.62 -43.13 -5.88
C LEU A 41 6.27 -44.00 -4.79
N THR A 42 6.63 -45.25 -5.11
CA THR A 42 7.27 -46.13 -4.12
C THR A 42 8.63 -45.61 -3.67
N HIS A 43 9.39 -44.98 -4.57
CA HIS A 43 10.65 -44.33 -4.22
C HIS A 43 10.41 -43.14 -3.27
N SER A 44 9.37 -42.34 -3.52
CA SER A 44 8.99 -41.24 -2.62
C SER A 44 8.68 -41.72 -1.20
N LEU A 45 8.03 -42.88 -1.05
CA LEU A 45 7.76 -43.50 0.25
C LEU A 45 9.03 -43.98 0.98
N SER A 46 10.06 -44.37 0.23
CA SER A 46 11.35 -44.76 0.79
C SER A 46 12.23 -43.57 1.20
N GLY A 47 11.81 -42.34 0.87
CA GLY A 47 12.55 -41.13 1.21
C GLY A 47 12.55 -40.83 2.72
N PRO A 48 13.63 -40.22 3.24
CA PRO A 48 13.75 -39.89 4.66
C PRO A 48 12.64 -38.96 5.16
N VAL A 49 12.09 -38.11 4.28
CA VAL A 49 11.01 -37.17 4.58
C VAL A 49 9.75 -37.88 5.09
N VAL A 50 9.38 -39.01 4.48
CA VAL A 50 8.17 -39.76 4.87
C VAL A 50 8.35 -40.36 6.26
N TYR A 51 9.52 -40.93 6.56
CA TYR A 51 9.82 -41.46 7.88
C TYR A 51 9.83 -40.36 8.96
N ILE A 52 10.42 -39.20 8.67
CA ILE A 52 10.41 -38.04 9.60
C ILE A 52 8.98 -37.56 9.85
N ALA A 53 8.13 -37.50 8.82
CA ALA A 53 6.73 -37.11 8.95
C ALA A 53 5.94 -38.11 9.82
N ILE A 54 6.07 -39.41 9.56
CA ILE A 54 5.44 -40.47 10.37
C ILE A 54 5.92 -40.37 11.83
N PHE A 55 7.23 -40.19 12.03
CA PHE A 55 7.80 -40.01 13.36
C PHE A 55 7.21 -38.77 14.06
N GLY A 56 7.08 -37.64 13.36
CA GLY A 56 6.45 -36.43 13.90
C GLY A 56 5.00 -36.66 14.32
N ILE A 57 4.22 -37.41 13.54
CA ILE A 57 2.85 -37.79 13.87
C ILE A 57 2.81 -38.67 15.12
N LEU A 58 3.67 -39.69 15.19
CA LEU A 58 3.76 -40.60 16.33
C LEU A 58 4.15 -39.85 17.61
N VAL A 59 5.15 -38.97 17.54
CA VAL A 59 5.58 -38.14 18.68
C VAL A 59 4.44 -37.23 19.13
N SER A 60 3.75 -36.57 18.19
CA SER A 60 2.59 -35.72 18.51
C SER A 60 1.48 -36.52 19.19
N TYR A 61 1.14 -37.69 18.66
CA TYR A 61 0.11 -38.56 19.24
C TYR A 61 0.47 -39.01 20.67
N LEU A 62 1.72 -39.43 20.89
CA LEU A 62 2.20 -39.80 22.23
C LEU A 62 2.10 -38.64 23.23
N LEU A 63 2.48 -37.43 22.81
CA LEU A 63 2.50 -36.25 23.67
C LEU A 63 1.10 -35.67 23.96
N TYR A 64 0.19 -35.68 22.99
CA TYR A 64 -1.13 -35.05 23.14
C TYR A 64 -2.25 -36.02 23.53
N VAL A 65 -2.14 -37.32 23.20
CA VAL A 65 -3.18 -38.31 23.52
C VAL A 65 -2.82 -39.12 24.77
N ILE A 66 -1.59 -39.65 24.83
CA ILE A 66 -1.19 -40.59 25.89
C ILE A 66 -0.63 -39.85 27.12
N LYS A 67 0.34 -38.94 26.94
CA LYS A 67 1.05 -38.25 28.04
C LYS A 67 0.95 -36.73 27.96
N LYS A 68 -0.24 -36.21 28.28
CA LYS A 68 -0.59 -34.78 28.21
C LYS A 68 0.22 -33.86 29.12
N ASP A 69 0.84 -34.41 30.18
CA ASP A 69 1.65 -33.63 31.12
C ASP A 69 2.99 -33.16 30.52
N ILE A 70 3.48 -33.83 29.47
CA ILE A 70 4.79 -33.55 28.89
C ILE A 70 4.79 -32.22 28.11
N PRO A 71 3.83 -31.93 27.20
CA PRO A 71 3.71 -30.62 26.56
C PRO A 71 3.66 -29.45 27.53
N GLU A 72 2.95 -29.59 28.65
CA GLU A 72 2.82 -28.53 29.64
C GLU A 72 4.14 -28.27 30.38
N LYS A 73 4.86 -29.31 30.79
CA LYS A 73 6.19 -29.16 31.39
C LYS A 73 7.20 -28.58 30.40
N LEU A 74 7.10 -28.96 29.13
CA LEU A 74 7.98 -28.47 28.08
C LEU A 74 7.72 -26.97 27.80
N SER A 75 6.45 -26.54 27.79
CA SER A 75 6.10 -25.13 27.60
C SER A 75 6.57 -24.26 28.78
N GLN A 76 6.54 -24.77 30.00
CA GLN A 76 7.08 -24.07 31.18
C GLN A 76 8.61 -23.99 31.15
N THR A 77 9.29 -25.06 30.71
CA THR A 77 10.76 -25.11 30.64
C THR A 77 11.30 -24.21 29.51
N PHE A 78 10.70 -24.29 28.32
CA PHE A 78 11.06 -23.49 27.15
C PHE A 78 10.13 -22.28 26.97
N ASN A 79 9.66 -21.72 28.08
CA ASN A 79 8.73 -20.59 28.10
C ASN A 79 9.11 -19.41 27.17
N PRO A 80 10.37 -18.94 27.07
CA PRO A 80 10.67 -17.84 26.16
C PRO A 80 10.40 -18.20 24.69
N PHE A 81 10.79 -19.40 24.25
CA PHE A 81 10.52 -19.87 22.89
C PHE A 81 9.04 -20.13 22.68
N TYR A 82 8.39 -20.81 23.62
CA TYR A 82 6.94 -21.04 23.59
C TYR A 82 6.16 -19.73 23.46
N LYS A 83 6.55 -18.69 24.20
CA LYS A 83 5.96 -17.35 24.11
C LYS A 83 6.14 -16.71 22.74
N VAL A 84 7.30 -16.84 22.10
CA VAL A 84 7.50 -16.33 20.74
C VAL A 84 6.60 -17.07 19.76
N LEU A 85 6.52 -18.40 19.85
CA LEU A 85 5.72 -19.23 18.95
C LEU A 85 4.22 -18.98 19.12
N ILE A 86 3.71 -18.92 20.36
CA ILE A 86 2.28 -18.69 20.65
C ILE A 86 1.84 -17.27 20.25
N ASN A 87 2.73 -16.29 20.38
CA ASN A 87 2.46 -14.92 19.92
C ASN A 87 2.76 -14.72 18.42
N LYS A 88 2.86 -15.81 17.63
CA LYS A 88 3.13 -15.77 16.18
C LYS A 88 4.32 -14.87 15.83
N TYR A 89 5.42 -15.03 16.55
CA TYR A 89 6.63 -14.22 16.42
C TYR A 89 6.44 -12.71 16.64
N TYR A 90 5.35 -12.30 17.29
CA TYR A 90 4.97 -10.90 17.51
C TYR A 90 4.77 -10.08 16.22
N PHE A 91 4.64 -10.72 15.05
CA PHE A 91 4.40 -10.02 13.80
C PHE A 91 3.09 -9.24 13.82
N ASP A 92 2.01 -9.83 14.36
CA ASP A 92 0.71 -9.17 14.49
C ASP A 92 0.83 -7.89 15.34
N HIS A 93 1.50 -7.99 16.50
CA HIS A 93 1.72 -6.85 17.40
C HIS A 93 2.58 -5.76 16.75
N LEU A 94 3.64 -6.14 16.03
CA LEU A 94 4.48 -5.20 15.30
C LEU A 94 3.66 -4.46 14.23
N TYR A 95 2.84 -5.19 13.48
CA TYR A 95 1.99 -4.60 12.45
C TYR A 95 0.96 -3.62 13.02
N GLU A 96 0.23 -4.02 14.05
CA GLU A 96 -0.83 -3.21 14.62
C GLU A 96 -0.29 -2.02 15.42
N ASN A 97 0.74 -2.21 16.24
CA ASN A 97 1.21 -1.16 17.13
C ASN A 97 2.22 -0.22 16.48
N ILE A 98 3.02 -0.69 15.52
CA ILE A 98 4.04 0.14 14.88
C ILE A 98 3.52 0.62 13.52
N PHE A 99 3.27 -0.30 12.59
CA PHE A 99 2.92 0.09 11.23
C PHE A 99 1.56 0.80 11.15
N ALA A 100 0.49 0.20 11.67
CA ALA A 100 -0.85 0.77 11.56
C ALA A 100 -0.95 2.13 12.27
N ARG A 101 -0.37 2.27 13.47
CA ARG A 101 -0.33 3.57 14.18
C ARG A 101 0.49 4.62 13.44
N LEU A 102 1.64 4.24 12.88
CA LEU A 102 2.48 5.15 12.12
C LEU A 102 1.74 5.68 10.89
N PHE A 103 1.11 4.80 10.11
CA PHE A 103 0.35 5.20 8.93
C PHE A 103 -0.87 6.05 9.30
N ASN A 104 -1.62 5.68 10.34
CA ASN A 104 -2.76 6.48 10.78
C ASN A 104 -2.34 7.89 11.23
N ASN A 105 -1.25 8.00 11.99
CA ASN A 105 -0.73 9.29 12.43
C ASN A 105 -0.22 10.13 11.25
N LEU A 106 0.48 9.50 10.30
CA LEU A 106 0.97 10.18 9.11
C LEU A 106 -0.19 10.69 8.25
N SER A 107 -1.19 9.86 8.01
CA SER A 107 -2.42 10.23 7.27
C SER A 107 -3.17 11.37 7.95
N ASN A 108 -3.37 11.30 9.27
CA ASN A 108 -4.02 12.38 10.02
C ASN A 108 -3.21 13.68 9.98
N SER A 109 -1.88 13.61 10.02
CA SER A 109 -1.01 14.78 9.91
C SER A 109 -1.11 15.41 8.51
N LEU A 110 -1.08 14.59 7.46
CA LEU A 110 -1.21 15.06 6.08
C LEU A 110 -2.59 15.66 5.80
N TRP A 111 -3.66 15.04 6.31
CA TRP A 111 -5.03 15.56 6.19
C TRP A 111 -5.19 16.90 6.91
N ASN A 112 -4.84 16.97 8.20
CA ASN A 112 -5.06 18.16 9.01
C ASN A 112 -4.14 19.32 8.60
N ASN A 113 -2.87 19.05 8.29
CA ASN A 113 -1.91 20.08 7.93
C ASN A 113 -1.94 20.44 6.45
N GLY A 114 -2.22 19.49 5.57
CA GLY A 114 -2.35 19.73 4.14
C GLY A 114 -3.70 20.34 3.81
N ASP A 115 -4.76 19.55 3.94
CA ASP A 115 -6.08 19.93 3.40
C ASP A 115 -6.71 21.07 4.22
N ILE A 116 -6.91 20.85 5.53
CA ILE A 116 -7.62 21.81 6.38
C ILE A 116 -6.86 23.13 6.55
N LYS A 117 -5.54 23.08 6.76
CA LYS A 117 -4.76 24.31 7.02
C LYS A 117 -4.36 25.05 5.74
N ILE A 118 -3.88 24.35 4.72
CA ILE A 118 -3.35 25.02 3.53
C ILE A 118 -4.48 25.29 2.54
N ILE A 119 -5.34 24.32 2.25
CA ILE A 119 -6.37 24.48 1.21
C ILE A 119 -7.51 25.33 1.77
N ASP A 120 -8.16 24.87 2.83
CA ASP A 120 -9.36 25.54 3.35
C ASP A 120 -9.03 26.89 3.99
N ASN A 121 -8.06 26.91 4.91
CA ASN A 121 -7.80 28.12 5.69
C ASN A 121 -6.93 29.16 4.96
N PHE A 122 -5.87 28.72 4.27
CA PHE A 122 -4.96 29.67 3.62
C PHE A 122 -5.44 30.10 2.24
N ILE A 123 -5.83 29.14 1.38
CA ILE A 123 -6.25 29.46 0.01
C ILE A 123 -7.69 29.95 -0.02
N VAL A 124 -8.66 29.17 0.46
CA VAL A 124 -10.08 29.51 0.30
C VAL A 124 -10.48 30.66 1.24
N ASN A 125 -10.37 30.47 2.55
CA ASN A 125 -10.76 31.49 3.52
C ASN A 125 -9.86 32.73 3.45
N GLY A 126 -8.56 32.55 3.22
CA GLY A 126 -7.62 33.65 3.08
C GLY A 126 -7.85 34.51 1.84
N THR A 127 -8.23 33.93 0.69
CA THR A 127 -8.61 34.71 -0.49
C THR A 127 -9.97 35.38 -0.28
N ALA A 128 -10.97 34.67 0.24
CA ALA A 128 -12.29 35.23 0.53
C ALA A 128 -12.22 36.41 1.50
N HIS A 129 -11.43 36.31 2.57
CA HIS A 129 -11.23 37.42 3.52
C HIS A 129 -10.55 38.63 2.88
N ARG A 130 -9.57 38.40 2.00
CA ARG A 130 -8.87 39.50 1.31
C ARG A 130 -9.80 40.21 0.33
N VAL A 131 -10.55 39.46 -0.47
CA VAL A 131 -11.55 40.02 -1.39
C VAL A 131 -12.62 40.77 -0.59
N GLY A 132 -13.17 40.18 0.47
CA GLY A 132 -14.17 40.84 1.32
C GLY A 132 -13.68 42.15 1.93
N ARG A 133 -12.44 42.20 2.45
CA ARG A 133 -11.82 43.42 2.98
C ARG A 133 -11.51 44.46 1.90
N PHE A 134 -11.24 44.04 0.67
CA PHE A 134 -11.04 44.96 -0.43
C PHE A 134 -12.39 45.56 -0.87
N SER A 135 -13.40 44.70 -1.07
CA SER A 135 -14.76 45.12 -1.42
C SER A 135 -15.38 46.04 -0.37
N SER A 136 -15.14 45.82 0.92
CA SER A 136 -15.64 46.71 1.97
C SER A 136 -15.05 48.11 1.88
N ARG A 137 -13.73 48.23 1.64
CA ARG A 137 -13.06 49.52 1.44
C ARG A 137 -13.51 50.22 0.16
N VAL A 138 -13.69 49.48 -0.93
CA VAL A 138 -14.22 50.04 -2.18
C VAL A 138 -15.66 50.53 -1.99
N ARG A 139 -16.46 49.85 -1.17
CA ARG A 139 -17.83 50.29 -0.86
C ARG A 139 -17.85 51.63 -0.11
N GLU A 140 -16.88 51.90 0.75
CA GLU A 140 -16.76 53.19 1.45
C GLU A 140 -16.42 54.36 0.50
N LEU A 141 -15.83 54.10 -0.67
CA LEU A 141 -15.61 55.13 -1.69
C LEU A 141 -16.92 55.61 -2.35
N GLN A 142 -18.01 54.85 -2.25
CA GLN A 142 -19.33 55.32 -2.63
C GLN A 142 -19.92 56.17 -1.50
N SER A 143 -19.73 57.49 -1.59
CA SER A 143 -20.20 58.47 -0.61
C SER A 143 -21.68 58.84 -0.74
N GLY A 144 -22.37 58.41 -1.80
CA GLY A 144 -23.79 58.67 -2.05
C GLY A 144 -24.11 60.09 -2.54
N TYR A 145 -23.14 61.01 -2.58
CA TYR A 145 -23.35 62.37 -3.06
C TYR A 145 -23.18 62.48 -4.58
N ILE A 146 -24.17 63.09 -5.25
CA ILE A 146 -24.23 63.24 -6.71
C ILE A 146 -23.01 63.99 -7.28
N TYR A 147 -22.47 64.98 -6.56
CA TYR A 147 -21.32 65.76 -7.05
C TYR A 147 -20.05 64.93 -7.21
N HIS A 148 -19.82 63.94 -6.34
CA HIS A 148 -18.67 63.04 -6.44
C HIS A 148 -18.75 62.17 -7.70
N TYR A 149 -19.95 61.70 -8.04
CA TYR A 149 -20.18 60.93 -9.27
C TYR A 149 -19.97 61.80 -10.52
N ALA A 150 -20.50 63.03 -10.54
CA ALA A 150 -20.31 63.96 -11.66
C ALA A 150 -18.83 64.27 -11.90
N LEU A 151 -18.07 64.52 -10.84
CA LEU A 151 -16.62 64.74 -10.91
C LEU A 151 -15.89 63.52 -11.49
N MET A 152 -16.22 62.30 -11.04
CA MET A 152 -15.61 61.06 -11.56
C MET A 152 -15.93 60.82 -13.03
N MET A 153 -17.13 61.16 -13.50
CA MET A 153 -17.50 61.02 -14.92
C MET A 153 -16.67 61.94 -15.81
N VAL A 154 -16.53 63.22 -15.44
CA VAL A 154 -15.72 64.18 -16.19
C VAL A 154 -14.24 63.77 -16.17
N PHE A 155 -13.73 63.34 -15.02
CA PHE A 155 -12.36 62.88 -14.88
C PHE A 155 -12.07 61.63 -15.73
N GLY A 156 -12.99 60.67 -15.74
CA GLY A 156 -12.90 59.47 -16.57
C GLY A 156 -12.94 59.79 -18.06
N LEU A 157 -13.81 60.71 -18.49
CA LEU A 157 -13.85 61.18 -19.89
C LEU A 157 -12.55 61.88 -20.29
N ALA A 158 -12.00 62.74 -19.42
CA ALA A 158 -10.74 63.42 -19.67
C ALA A 158 -9.56 62.44 -19.81
N LEU A 159 -9.47 61.44 -18.93
CA LEU A 159 -8.46 60.38 -19.01
C LEU A 159 -8.61 59.55 -20.29
N PHE A 160 -9.83 59.18 -20.65
CA PHE A 160 -10.10 58.41 -21.86
C PHE A 160 -9.70 59.18 -23.12
N LEU A 161 -10.09 60.46 -23.22
CA LEU A 161 -9.72 61.32 -24.33
C LEU A 161 -8.20 61.55 -24.39
N ALA A 162 -7.55 61.77 -23.24
CA ALA A 162 -6.10 61.88 -23.18
C ALA A 162 -5.44 60.62 -23.72
N TRP A 163 -5.86 59.43 -23.28
CA TRP A 163 -5.32 58.16 -23.77
C TRP A 163 -5.50 58.00 -25.29
N VAL A 164 -6.68 58.32 -25.83
CA VAL A 164 -6.96 58.26 -27.28
C VAL A 164 -6.06 59.22 -28.06
N VAL A 165 -5.87 60.45 -27.57
CA VAL A 165 -5.02 61.45 -28.21
C VAL A 165 -3.55 61.03 -28.18
N PHE A 166 -3.05 60.55 -27.04
CA PHE A 166 -1.67 60.04 -26.94
C PHE A 166 -1.43 58.83 -27.85
N LYS A 167 -2.41 57.93 -27.97
CA LYS A 167 -2.36 56.81 -28.91
C LYS A 167 -2.38 57.31 -30.36
N SER A 168 -3.24 58.28 -30.68
CA SER A 168 -3.32 58.92 -32.00
C SER A 168 -2.03 59.62 -32.41
N LEU A 169 -1.25 60.11 -31.44
CA LEU A 169 0.03 60.78 -31.64
C LEU A 169 1.22 59.80 -31.66
N GLY A 170 1.00 58.50 -31.46
CA GLY A 170 2.04 57.47 -31.44
C GLY A 170 2.95 57.50 -30.20
N LEU A 171 2.53 58.17 -29.13
CA LEU A 171 3.31 58.35 -27.89
C LEU A 171 3.17 57.18 -26.90
N VAL A 172 2.21 56.28 -27.10
CA VAL A 172 1.96 55.09 -26.28
C VAL A 172 1.66 53.92 -27.22
N ILE A 173 2.21 52.73 -26.90
CA ILE A 173 2.07 51.49 -27.68
C ILE A 173 0.59 51.08 -27.79
#